data_AF-A0A8H5J3N8-F1
#
_entry.id   AF-A0A8H5J3N8-F1
#
_cell.length_a   1.000
_cell.length_b   1.000
_cell.length_c   1.000
_cell.angle_alpha   90.00
_cell.angle_beta   90.00
_cell.angle_gamma   90.00
#
_symmetry.space_group_name_H-M   'P 1'
#
loop_
_entity.id
_entity.type
_entity.pdbx_description
1 polymer ?
#
loop_
_entity_poly.entity_id
_entity_poly.type
_entity_poly.pdbx_seq_one_letter_code
_entity_poly.pdbx_strand_id
1 'polypeptide(L)'
;MYRQVSYNRSRDDIMLVNLQPLRIPEKSHSCISGTSIVEVYPYEVTSDFTVYLIDTPGFDDTGRSDTEVLSEIAAWLTDSYKHEIRLHGIIYLHRISDVRMQGSAKKNLVTFKELCGEDALKKVVLASTMWDIVPAEKATKREQELKDTPEFWGWMLSKGSSIHRYNNTAESAREIVLSLAGHNAPIATDLQKQMVDEGKSLDETSAGQGLKSELLKERQKLTLERQELLTQIKAAKEKQDIDTEEALQEESDRYSVLIKRAEESARALRMTMESLIAKRDLRVAEMTKEIREVQNEYEMNFRLMRKDEIRLKNERLDLENQQKLQRERNSSVKPSASTQEANTELPGQRPSKEEGGIPASKIEVSVSISKSFYILQSPLCWSCNEMELLELQNGKRMELGCLSAVGDQRTVWIARYENNDWIKGWSMSFERYYPTLAKDIKSYGLNAVKLCALGPGARYYTGWNEFHTYSCSPKFTKTIKSIKKGKYSITAVCFGYGSSFLVSYGTKNGHLGWTHDLQGHYPSLNRFLKSQKKLGNKISIHAATLDLFSKTDYLVVFTDNEGRDSSRLKYKMHCSDKTTRQAVEDWWEVTKGRRPPHK
;
A
#
# COMPACT_ATOMS: atom_id res chain seq x y z
N MET A 1 -33.63 -3.96 -10.64
CA MET A 1 -32.86 -2.71 -10.77
C MET A 1 -31.40 -3.12 -10.92
N TYR A 2 -30.93 -3.25 -12.16
CA TYR A 2 -29.64 -3.85 -12.49
C TYR A 2 -28.52 -2.86 -12.16
N ARG A 3 -27.62 -3.20 -11.22
CA ARG A 3 -26.36 -2.48 -11.07
C ARG A 3 -25.41 -2.98 -12.14
N GLN A 4 -25.09 -2.12 -13.10
CA GLN A 4 -23.86 -2.22 -13.89
C GLN A 4 -22.71 -2.49 -12.91
N VAL A 5 -22.14 -3.69 -12.99
CA VAL A 5 -20.82 -3.96 -12.43
C VAL A 5 -19.88 -3.14 -13.30
N SER A 6 -19.41 -2.01 -12.78
CA SER A 6 -18.36 -1.22 -13.41
C SER A 6 -17.08 -2.06 -13.48
N TYR A 7 -16.93 -2.80 -14.58
CA TYR A 7 -15.75 -3.60 -14.87
C TYR A 7 -14.61 -2.66 -15.27
N ASN A 8 -13.91 -2.14 -14.28
CA ASN A 8 -12.66 -1.42 -14.47
C ASN A 8 -11.56 -2.22 -13.75
N ARG A 9 -11.07 -3.30 -14.38
CA ARG A 9 -9.99 -4.12 -13.81
C ARG A 9 -9.03 -4.62 -14.88
N SER A 10 -7.74 -4.52 -14.55
CA SER A 10 -6.60 -4.67 -15.45
C SER A 10 -6.01 -6.11 -15.51
N ARG A 11 -6.82 -7.19 -15.47
CA ARG A 11 -6.31 -8.50 -15.01
C ARG A 11 -6.79 -9.70 -15.84
N ASP A 12 -5.98 -10.77 -15.89
CA ASP A 12 -6.34 -12.12 -16.35
C ASP A 12 -6.98 -12.87 -15.18
N ASP A 13 -8.25 -13.27 -15.32
CA ASP A 13 -9.09 -13.81 -14.25
C ASP A 13 -9.72 -15.16 -14.64
N ILE A 14 -10.08 -15.99 -13.65
CA ILE A 14 -10.79 -17.25 -13.85
C ILE A 14 -12.17 -17.15 -13.18
N MET A 15 -13.24 -17.48 -13.91
CA MET A 15 -14.55 -17.72 -13.32
C MET A 15 -14.93 -19.19 -13.43
N LEU A 16 -15.43 -19.76 -12.34
CA LEU A 16 -15.93 -21.14 -12.33
C LEU A 16 -17.47 -21.11 -12.38
N VAL A 17 -18.06 -22.07 -13.09
CA VAL A 17 -19.51 -22.11 -13.32
C VAL A 17 -20.09 -23.37 -12.69
N ASN A 18 -21.14 -23.22 -11.88
CA ASN A 18 -21.91 -24.33 -11.30
C ASN A 18 -23.41 -24.17 -11.61
N LEU A 19 -24.12 -25.28 -11.83
CA LEU A 19 -25.54 -25.36 -12.22
C LEU A 19 -26.45 -25.97 -11.14
N GLN A 20 -25.98 -26.14 -9.89
CA GLN A 20 -26.77 -26.69 -8.78
C GLN A 20 -27.11 -25.63 -7.72
N PRO A 21 -28.25 -25.74 -7.00
CA PRO A 21 -28.57 -24.86 -5.88
C PRO A 21 -27.53 -25.01 -4.77
N LEU A 22 -26.68 -24.00 -4.59
CA LEU A 22 -25.66 -23.99 -3.55
C LEU A 22 -26.27 -23.63 -2.18
N ARG A 23 -25.97 -24.42 -1.15
CA ARG A 23 -26.07 -24.02 0.26
C ARG A 23 -24.72 -23.48 0.74
N ILE A 24 -24.40 -22.25 0.36
CA ILE A 24 -23.28 -21.51 0.99
C ILE A 24 -23.85 -20.70 2.16
N PRO A 25 -23.16 -20.62 3.32
CA PRO A 25 -23.50 -19.65 4.36
C PRO A 25 -23.52 -18.22 3.77
N GLU A 26 -24.69 -17.59 3.79
CA GLU A 26 -24.91 -16.23 3.30
C GLU A 26 -23.89 -15.25 3.90
N LYS A 27 -23.05 -14.67 3.03
CA LYS A 27 -22.41 -13.39 3.29
C LYS A 27 -22.50 -12.54 2.03
N SER A 28 -23.49 -11.65 2.03
CA SER A 28 -23.74 -10.68 0.98
C SER A 28 -23.07 -9.33 1.28
N HIS A 29 -22.46 -8.80 0.22
CA HIS A 29 -22.22 -7.39 -0.14
C HIS A 29 -21.24 -6.54 0.68
N SER A 30 -20.10 -6.24 0.06
CA SER A 30 -19.39 -4.97 0.22
C SER A 30 -18.57 -4.67 -1.05
N CYS A 31 -18.89 -3.59 -1.76
CA CYS A 31 -18.10 -3.08 -2.87
C CYS A 31 -16.74 -2.58 -2.35
N ILE A 32 -15.65 -3.29 -2.63
CA ILE A 32 -14.29 -2.73 -2.66
C ILE A 32 -13.54 -3.33 -3.86
N SER A 33 -12.75 -2.50 -4.54
CA SER A 33 -12.03 -2.79 -5.77
C SER A 33 -11.00 -3.93 -5.57
N GLY A 34 -11.06 -4.97 -6.40
CA GLY A 34 -10.17 -6.14 -6.47
C GLY A 34 -10.72 -7.39 -5.75
N THR A 35 -11.01 -8.48 -6.47
CA THR A 35 -11.49 -9.76 -5.90
C THR A 35 -10.35 -10.38 -5.11
N SER A 36 -10.35 -10.13 -3.80
CA SER A 36 -9.31 -10.59 -2.87
C SER A 36 -9.65 -11.92 -2.19
N ILE A 37 -10.90 -12.36 -2.35
CA ILE A 37 -11.48 -13.62 -1.86
C ILE A 37 -12.33 -14.19 -3.00
N VAL A 38 -12.48 -15.51 -3.07
CA VAL A 38 -13.45 -16.12 -3.99
C VAL A 38 -14.89 -15.74 -3.60
N GLU A 39 -15.64 -15.17 -4.54
CA GLU A 39 -17.04 -14.77 -4.34
C GLU A 39 -17.98 -15.56 -5.26
N VAL A 40 -19.23 -15.76 -4.84
CA VAL A 40 -20.22 -16.53 -5.61
C VAL A 40 -21.45 -15.69 -5.90
N TYR A 41 -21.82 -15.63 -7.17
CA TYR A 41 -22.89 -14.79 -7.70
C TYR A 41 -23.96 -15.66 -8.38
N PRO A 42 -25.22 -15.66 -7.90
CA PRO A 42 -26.32 -16.33 -8.59
C PRO A 42 -26.79 -15.51 -9.80
N TYR A 43 -27.04 -16.20 -10.92
CA TYR A 43 -27.58 -15.66 -12.16
C TYR A 43 -28.75 -16.53 -12.63
N GLU A 44 -29.97 -16.02 -12.45
CA GLU A 44 -31.19 -16.67 -12.91
C GLU A 44 -31.31 -16.54 -14.43
N VAL A 45 -31.18 -17.65 -15.13
CA VAL A 45 -31.32 -17.72 -16.60
C VAL A 45 -32.78 -17.92 -16.98
N THR A 46 -33.47 -18.79 -16.25
CA THR A 46 -34.94 -18.98 -16.26
C THR A 46 -35.42 -19.21 -14.82
N SER A 47 -36.73 -19.25 -14.60
CA SER A 47 -37.32 -19.52 -13.27
C SER A 47 -36.85 -20.84 -12.64
N ASP A 48 -36.48 -21.82 -13.47
CA ASP A 48 -36.10 -23.17 -13.03
C ASP A 48 -34.61 -23.44 -13.23
N PHE A 49 -33.84 -22.46 -13.69
CA PHE A 49 -32.42 -22.64 -14.03
C PHE A 49 -31.58 -21.45 -13.58
N THR A 50 -30.76 -21.70 -12.55
CA THR A 50 -29.84 -20.73 -11.96
C THR A 50 -28.41 -21.19 -12.17
N VAL A 51 -27.60 -20.27 -12.69
CA VAL A 51 -26.16 -20.43 -12.83
C VAL A 51 -25.47 -19.73 -11.66
N TYR A 52 -24.51 -20.38 -11.03
CA TYR A 52 -23.65 -19.77 -10.03
C TYR A 52 -22.29 -19.47 -10.64
N LEU A 53 -21.95 -18.18 -10.70
CA LEU A 53 -20.66 -17.67 -11.16
C LEU A 53 -19.75 -17.48 -9.95
N ILE A 54 -18.64 -18.18 -9.94
CA ILE A 54 -17.64 -18.14 -8.88
C ILE A 54 -16.48 -17.29 -9.40
N ASP A 55 -16.35 -16.08 -8.87
CA ASP A 55 -15.26 -15.17 -9.19
C ASP A 55 -14.02 -15.52 -8.35
N THR A 56 -12.85 -15.62 -8.98
CA THR A 56 -11.60 -15.98 -8.31
C THR A 56 -10.59 -14.84 -8.35
N PRO A 57 -9.67 -14.74 -7.37
CA PRO A 57 -8.58 -13.77 -7.45
C PRO A 57 -7.70 -14.01 -8.70
N GLY A 58 -7.38 -12.94 -9.42
CA GLY A 58 -6.49 -13.00 -10.58
C GLY A 58 -5.02 -13.25 -10.21
N PHE A 59 -4.28 -13.92 -11.09
CA PHE A 59 -2.85 -14.23 -10.88
C PHE A 59 -1.93 -13.00 -10.96
N ASP A 60 -2.30 -11.96 -11.72
CA ASP A 60 -1.52 -10.72 -11.89
C ASP A 60 -1.82 -9.63 -10.83
N ASP A 61 -2.21 -10.00 -9.60
CA ASP A 61 -2.47 -9.02 -8.54
C ASP A 61 -1.16 -8.51 -7.92
N THR A 62 -0.88 -7.21 -8.02
CA THR A 62 0.36 -6.57 -7.55
C THR A 62 0.63 -6.77 -6.04
N GLY A 63 -0.41 -7.10 -5.27
CA GLY A 63 -0.33 -7.39 -3.84
C GLY A 63 -0.17 -8.88 -3.48
N ARG A 64 -0.36 -9.82 -4.41
CA ARG A 64 -0.35 -11.27 -4.14
C ARG A 64 0.69 -11.98 -4.99
N SER A 65 1.18 -13.11 -4.49
CA SER A 65 2.00 -14.03 -5.28
C SER A 65 1.14 -15.06 -6.00
N ASP A 66 1.60 -15.56 -7.14
CA ASP A 66 0.97 -16.65 -7.89
C ASP A 66 0.72 -17.88 -7.00
N THR A 67 1.62 -18.17 -6.05
CA THR A 67 1.45 -19.22 -5.05
C THR A 67 0.21 -18.98 -4.17
N GLU A 68 -0.01 -17.74 -3.71
CA GLU A 68 -1.17 -17.39 -2.89
C GLU A 68 -2.48 -17.41 -3.67
N VAL A 69 -2.43 -17.08 -4.97
CA VAL A 69 -3.59 -17.14 -5.86
C VAL A 69 -3.96 -18.60 -6.12
N LEU A 70 -2.99 -19.43 -6.53
CA LEU A 70 -3.19 -20.86 -6.74
C LEU A 70 -3.68 -21.55 -5.45
N SER A 71 -3.13 -21.18 -4.29
CA SER A 71 -3.57 -21.71 -2.99
C SER A 71 -5.05 -21.41 -2.70
N GLU A 72 -5.52 -20.21 -3.04
CA GLU A 72 -6.91 -19.80 -2.83
C GLU A 72 -7.86 -20.59 -3.75
N ILE A 73 -7.51 -20.68 -5.03
CA ILE A 73 -8.27 -21.44 -6.02
C ILE A 73 -8.32 -22.91 -5.62
N ALA A 74 -7.18 -23.49 -5.21
CA ALA A 74 -7.09 -24.86 -4.72
C ALA A 74 -7.94 -25.09 -3.47
N ALA A 75 -7.90 -24.17 -2.50
CA ALA A 75 -8.71 -24.26 -1.28
C ALA A 75 -10.20 -24.35 -1.64
N TRP A 76 -10.67 -23.49 -2.56
CA TRP A 76 -12.08 -23.51 -2.94
C TRP A 76 -12.45 -24.74 -3.79
N LEU A 77 -11.65 -25.08 -4.79
CA LEU A 77 -11.93 -26.22 -5.67
C LEU A 77 -11.98 -27.55 -4.90
N THR A 78 -11.09 -27.73 -3.93
CA THR A 78 -11.03 -28.96 -3.13
C THR A 78 -12.16 -29.04 -2.10
N ASP A 79 -12.47 -27.91 -1.44
CA ASP A 79 -13.58 -27.83 -0.47
C ASP A 79 -14.94 -28.05 -1.15
N SER A 80 -15.19 -27.40 -2.29
CA SER A 80 -16.41 -27.63 -3.09
C SER A 80 -16.51 -29.08 -3.56
N TYR A 81 -15.41 -29.66 -4.04
CA TYR A 81 -15.41 -31.05 -4.49
C TYR A 81 -15.69 -32.04 -3.36
N LYS A 82 -15.16 -31.83 -2.16
CA LYS A 82 -15.50 -32.66 -0.98
C LYS A 82 -16.97 -32.58 -0.59
N HIS A 83 -17.60 -31.42 -0.78
CA HIS A 83 -19.02 -31.20 -0.47
C HIS A 83 -19.97 -31.50 -1.64
N GLU A 84 -19.51 -32.27 -2.63
CA GLU A 84 -20.30 -32.65 -3.81
C GLU A 84 -20.78 -31.48 -4.69
N ILE A 85 -20.20 -30.30 -4.50
CA ILE A 85 -20.44 -29.11 -5.33
C ILE A 85 -19.57 -29.24 -6.58
N ARG A 86 -20.19 -29.52 -7.74
CA ARG A 86 -19.47 -29.85 -8.98
C ARG A 86 -19.50 -28.71 -10.01
N LEU A 87 -18.39 -28.53 -10.72
CA LEU A 87 -18.29 -27.54 -11.79
C LEU A 87 -18.94 -28.04 -13.08
N HIS A 88 -19.49 -27.14 -13.87
CA HIS A 88 -20.06 -27.42 -15.19
C HIS A 88 -19.30 -26.68 -16.31
N GLY A 89 -18.53 -25.66 -15.95
CA GLY A 89 -17.67 -24.94 -16.88
C GLY A 89 -16.67 -24.05 -16.16
N ILE A 90 -15.69 -23.59 -16.93
CA ILE A 90 -14.64 -22.67 -16.49
C ILE A 90 -14.52 -21.59 -17.56
N ILE A 91 -14.44 -20.33 -17.16
CA ILE A 91 -14.21 -19.20 -18.06
C ILE A 91 -12.82 -18.65 -17.72
N TYR A 92 -11.93 -18.64 -18.70
CA TYR A 92 -10.64 -17.95 -18.62
C TYR A 92 -10.75 -16.60 -19.34
N LEU A 93 -10.53 -15.51 -18.62
CA LEU A 93 -10.62 -14.15 -19.17
C LEU A 93 -9.22 -13.65 -19.53
N HIS A 94 -9.09 -13.10 -20.74
CA HIS A 94 -7.85 -12.51 -21.23
C HIS A 94 -8.09 -11.17 -21.91
N ARG A 95 -7.25 -10.17 -21.64
CA ARG A 95 -7.41 -8.84 -22.24
C ARG A 95 -6.78 -8.81 -23.63
N ILE A 96 -7.57 -8.45 -24.65
CA ILE A 96 -7.05 -8.30 -26.02
C ILE A 96 -6.13 -7.07 -26.16
N SER A 97 -6.15 -6.17 -25.17
CA SER A 97 -5.30 -5.00 -25.10
C SER A 97 -3.82 -5.31 -24.90
N ASP A 98 -3.51 -6.47 -24.36
CA ASP A 98 -2.14 -6.83 -24.00
C ASP A 98 -1.32 -7.05 -25.28
N VAL A 99 -0.23 -6.28 -25.40
CA VAL A 99 0.54 -6.18 -26.65
C VAL A 99 1.28 -7.48 -26.96
N ARG A 100 1.54 -8.30 -25.93
CA ARG A 100 2.23 -9.59 -26.01
C ARG A 100 1.78 -10.50 -24.86
N MET A 101 1.68 -11.80 -25.12
CA MET A 101 1.62 -12.85 -24.08
C MET A 101 3.00 -12.99 -23.40
N GLN A 102 3.39 -12.01 -22.58
CA GLN A 102 4.71 -11.98 -21.93
C GLN A 102 4.67 -12.39 -20.46
N GLY A 103 5.73 -13.09 -20.04
CA GLY A 103 6.07 -13.32 -18.63
C GLY A 103 4.96 -13.99 -17.82
N SER A 104 4.27 -13.20 -16.99
CA SER A 104 3.28 -13.67 -16.03
C SER A 104 2.04 -14.28 -16.71
N ALA A 105 1.45 -13.64 -17.74
CA ALA A 105 0.29 -14.17 -18.45
C ALA A 105 0.54 -15.57 -19.05
N LYS A 106 1.75 -15.80 -19.59
CA LYS A 106 2.14 -17.13 -20.10
C LYS A 106 2.32 -18.15 -18.97
N LYS A 107 2.95 -17.76 -17.85
CA LYS A 107 3.09 -18.60 -16.65
C LYS A 107 1.72 -18.98 -16.06
N ASN A 108 0.80 -18.02 -16.00
CA ASN A 108 -0.56 -18.19 -15.50
C ASN A 108 -1.33 -19.16 -16.38
N LEU A 109 -1.25 -19.00 -17.70
CA LEU A 109 -1.89 -19.90 -18.66
C LEU A 109 -1.37 -21.34 -18.56
N VAL A 110 -0.06 -21.53 -18.37
CA VAL A 110 0.52 -22.86 -18.14
C VAL A 110 -0.02 -23.46 -16.83
N THR A 111 -0.01 -22.69 -15.75
CA THR A 111 -0.54 -23.15 -14.44
C THR A 111 -2.03 -23.49 -14.55
N PHE A 112 -2.80 -22.73 -15.31
CA PHE A 112 -4.22 -22.96 -15.58
C PHE A 112 -4.46 -24.26 -16.35
N LYS A 113 -3.67 -24.53 -17.42
CA LYS A 113 -3.74 -25.78 -18.19
C LYS A 113 -3.55 -27.00 -17.28
N GLU A 114 -2.51 -26.96 -16.45
CA GLU A 114 -2.17 -28.03 -15.50
C GLU A 114 -3.21 -28.17 -14.37
N LEU A 115 -3.84 -27.07 -13.96
CA LEU A 115 -4.92 -27.09 -12.96
C LEU A 115 -6.16 -27.78 -13.51
N CYS A 116 -6.56 -27.43 -14.74
CA CYS A 116 -7.74 -27.97 -15.40
C CYS A 116 -7.57 -29.47 -15.72
N GLY A 117 -6.46 -29.85 -16.33
CA GLY A 117 -6.30 -31.17 -16.92
C GLY A 117 -7.05 -31.33 -18.24
N GLU A 118 -6.64 -32.31 -19.07
CA GLU A 118 -7.16 -32.47 -20.43
C GLU A 118 -8.69 -32.65 -20.47
N ASP A 119 -9.24 -33.42 -19.53
CA ASP A 119 -10.67 -33.71 -19.46
C ASP A 119 -11.54 -32.47 -19.23
N ALA A 120 -11.05 -31.50 -18.45
CA ALA A 120 -11.82 -30.31 -18.10
C ALA A 120 -11.78 -29.25 -19.22
N LEU A 121 -10.77 -29.28 -20.09
CA LEU A 121 -10.60 -28.30 -21.17
C LEU A 121 -11.78 -28.26 -22.14
N LYS A 122 -12.50 -29.37 -22.34
CA LYS A 122 -13.73 -29.43 -23.14
C LYS A 122 -14.88 -28.58 -22.57
N LYS A 123 -14.76 -28.12 -21.33
CA LYS A 123 -15.72 -27.20 -20.68
C LYS A 123 -15.08 -25.88 -20.26
N VAL A 124 -13.95 -25.54 -20.88
CA VAL A 124 -13.31 -24.25 -20.73
C VAL A 124 -13.75 -23.33 -21.88
N VAL A 125 -14.26 -22.16 -21.53
CA VAL A 125 -14.43 -21.02 -22.44
C VAL A 125 -13.25 -20.08 -22.26
N LEU A 126 -12.56 -19.78 -23.34
CA LEU A 126 -11.52 -18.77 -23.43
C LEU A 126 -12.17 -17.48 -23.93
N ALA A 127 -12.38 -16.52 -23.03
CA ALA A 127 -13.08 -15.28 -23.33
C ALA A 127 -12.10 -14.10 -23.41
N SER A 128 -12.06 -13.44 -24.57
CA SER A 128 -11.26 -12.22 -24.76
C SER A 128 -12.07 -10.97 -24.39
N THR A 129 -11.48 -10.05 -23.63
CA THR A 129 -12.12 -8.82 -23.12
C THR A 129 -11.44 -7.56 -23.66
N MET A 130 -12.00 -6.38 -23.34
CA MET A 130 -11.44 -5.05 -23.69
C MET A 130 -11.32 -4.78 -25.20
N TRP A 131 -12.29 -5.25 -25.97
CA TRP A 131 -12.38 -5.02 -27.42
C TRP A 131 -12.64 -3.55 -27.78
N ASP A 132 -13.16 -2.77 -26.84
CA ASP A 132 -13.54 -1.37 -26.97
C ASP A 132 -12.36 -0.38 -26.87
N ILE A 133 -11.20 -0.82 -26.36
CA ILE A 133 -10.03 0.06 -26.13
C ILE A 133 -8.88 -0.17 -27.13
N VAL A 134 -9.03 -1.11 -28.08
CA VAL A 134 -8.02 -1.42 -29.10
C VAL A 134 -8.64 -1.38 -30.50
N PRO A 135 -7.94 -0.81 -31.50
CA PRO A 135 -8.42 -0.84 -32.89
C PRO A 135 -8.73 -2.27 -33.37
N ALA A 136 -9.89 -2.47 -33.99
CA ALA A 136 -10.44 -3.78 -34.34
C ALA A 136 -9.47 -4.67 -35.15
N GLU A 137 -8.73 -4.10 -36.09
CA GLU A 137 -7.73 -4.83 -36.89
C GLU A 137 -6.61 -5.41 -36.01
N LYS A 138 -6.10 -4.60 -35.06
CA LYS A 138 -5.04 -5.03 -34.13
C LYS A 138 -5.57 -6.08 -33.16
N ALA A 139 -6.77 -5.88 -32.62
CA ALA A 139 -7.41 -6.83 -31.71
C ALA A 139 -7.66 -8.20 -32.40
N THR A 140 -8.16 -8.18 -33.64
CA THR A 140 -8.38 -9.39 -34.43
C THR A 140 -7.08 -10.14 -34.72
N LYS A 141 -6.00 -9.43 -35.07
CA LYS A 141 -4.69 -10.05 -35.28
C LYS A 141 -4.15 -10.72 -34.00
N ARG A 142 -4.34 -10.09 -32.83
CA ARG A 142 -3.95 -10.65 -31.54
C ARG A 142 -4.77 -11.88 -31.17
N GLU A 143 -6.08 -11.85 -31.42
CA GLU A 143 -6.93 -13.02 -31.18
C GLU A 143 -6.51 -14.20 -32.07
N GLN A 144 -6.14 -13.92 -33.32
CA GLN A 144 -5.62 -14.93 -34.24
C GLN A 144 -4.28 -15.51 -33.73
N GLU A 145 -3.37 -14.67 -33.23
CA GLU A 145 -2.12 -15.13 -32.62
C GLU A 145 -2.36 -16.02 -31.39
N LEU A 146 -3.34 -15.67 -30.54
CA LEU A 146 -3.74 -16.51 -29.40
C LEU A 146 -4.23 -17.88 -29.85
N LYS A 147 -5.07 -17.92 -30.90
CA LYS A 147 -5.65 -19.13 -31.50
C LYS A 147 -4.60 -20.04 -32.13
N ASP A 148 -3.70 -19.46 -32.92
CA ASP A 148 -2.79 -20.24 -33.77
C ASP A 148 -1.55 -20.74 -33.02
N THR A 149 -1.20 -20.10 -31.90
CA THR A 149 -0.01 -20.46 -31.12
C THR A 149 -0.32 -21.58 -30.12
N PRO A 150 0.27 -22.78 -30.25
CA PRO A 150 0.01 -23.91 -29.35
C PRO A 150 0.31 -23.60 -27.88
N GLU A 151 1.37 -22.82 -27.62
CA GLU A 151 1.75 -22.38 -26.28
C GLU A 151 0.69 -21.48 -25.63
N PHE A 152 -0.13 -20.80 -26.44
CA PHE A 152 -1.25 -19.96 -26.00
C PHE A 152 -2.56 -20.77 -25.98
N TRP A 153 -3.57 -20.37 -26.75
CA TRP A 153 -4.87 -21.03 -26.76
C TRP A 153 -4.91 -22.25 -27.67
N GLY A 154 -4.08 -22.31 -28.72
CA GLY A 154 -4.15 -23.34 -29.76
C GLY A 154 -4.21 -24.77 -29.23
N TRP A 155 -3.37 -25.12 -28.24
CA TRP A 155 -3.42 -26.46 -27.63
C TRP A 155 -4.74 -26.71 -26.89
N MET A 156 -5.27 -25.74 -26.14
CA MET A 156 -6.55 -25.90 -25.43
C MET A 156 -7.72 -26.03 -26.41
N LEU A 157 -7.70 -25.29 -27.52
CA LEU A 157 -8.69 -25.45 -28.61
C LEU A 157 -8.65 -26.85 -29.20
N SER A 158 -7.44 -27.39 -29.43
CA SER A 158 -7.28 -28.77 -29.93
C SER A 158 -7.84 -29.83 -28.96
N LYS A 159 -7.98 -29.49 -27.68
CA LYS A 159 -8.56 -30.33 -26.62
C LYS A 159 -10.03 -30.02 -26.34
N GLY A 160 -10.66 -29.14 -27.11
CA GLY A 160 -12.10 -28.89 -27.06
C GLY A 160 -12.55 -27.63 -26.33
N SER A 161 -11.64 -26.74 -25.92
CA SER A 161 -12.02 -25.42 -25.39
C SER A 161 -12.66 -24.56 -26.48
N SER A 162 -13.63 -23.73 -26.11
CA SER A 162 -14.29 -22.78 -27.01
C SER A 162 -13.77 -21.35 -26.81
N ILE A 163 -13.95 -20.48 -27.81
CA ILE A 163 -13.55 -19.07 -27.74
C ILE A 163 -14.77 -18.18 -27.86
N HIS A 164 -14.81 -17.14 -27.03
CA HIS A 164 -15.81 -16.09 -27.11
C HIS A 164 -15.18 -14.70 -26.98
N ARG A 165 -15.86 -13.67 -27.50
CA ARG A 165 -15.50 -12.27 -27.32
C ARG A 165 -16.48 -11.62 -26.35
N TYR A 166 -15.96 -11.03 -25.28
CA TYR A 166 -16.74 -10.19 -24.39
C TYR A 166 -16.63 -8.73 -24.83
N ASN A 167 -17.74 -8.19 -25.37
CA ASN A 167 -17.80 -6.87 -25.95
C ASN A 167 -18.22 -5.78 -24.95
N ASN A 168 -18.04 -6.04 -23.65
CA ASN A 168 -18.46 -5.16 -22.57
C ASN A 168 -19.99 -4.88 -22.55
N THR A 169 -20.79 -5.88 -22.97
CA THR A 169 -22.25 -5.81 -23.01
C THR A 169 -22.89 -6.97 -22.23
N ALA A 170 -24.10 -6.76 -21.70
CA ALA A 170 -24.82 -7.79 -20.97
C ALA A 170 -25.16 -9.00 -21.85
N GLU A 171 -25.45 -8.74 -23.13
CA GLU A 171 -25.78 -9.75 -24.13
C GLU A 171 -24.59 -10.68 -24.39
N SER A 172 -23.39 -10.11 -24.62
CA SER A 172 -22.18 -10.92 -24.85
C SER A 172 -21.76 -11.71 -23.60
N ALA A 173 -21.94 -11.15 -22.40
CA ALA A 173 -21.74 -11.91 -21.15
C ALA A 173 -22.73 -13.07 -21.03
N ARG A 174 -24.02 -12.84 -21.35
CA ARG A 174 -25.05 -13.88 -21.31
C ARG A 174 -24.75 -15.01 -22.29
N GLU A 175 -24.30 -14.71 -23.50
CA GLU A 175 -23.92 -15.71 -24.49
C GLU A 175 -22.77 -16.60 -24.02
N ILE A 176 -21.76 -16.02 -23.36
CA ILE A 176 -20.63 -16.78 -22.76
C ILE A 176 -21.13 -17.73 -21.67
N VAL A 177 -22.02 -17.26 -20.80
CA VAL A 177 -22.55 -18.11 -19.71
C VAL A 177 -23.42 -19.23 -20.27
N LEU A 178 -24.26 -18.92 -21.26
CA LEU A 178 -25.15 -19.90 -21.89
C LEU A 178 -24.42 -20.99 -22.66
N SER A 179 -23.26 -20.68 -23.25
CA SER A 179 -22.46 -21.69 -23.96
C SER A 179 -21.96 -22.79 -23.02
N LEU A 180 -21.72 -22.47 -21.74
CA LEU A 180 -21.37 -23.44 -20.70
C LEU A 180 -22.58 -24.10 -20.04
N ALA A 181 -23.69 -23.38 -19.92
CA ALA A 181 -24.94 -23.89 -19.34
C ALA A 181 -25.54 -25.07 -20.12
N GLY A 182 -25.22 -25.22 -21.41
CA GLY A 182 -25.64 -26.35 -22.24
C GLY A 182 -24.93 -27.67 -21.91
N HIS A 183 -23.99 -27.69 -20.96
CA HIS A 183 -23.28 -28.90 -20.56
C HIS A 183 -24.05 -29.69 -19.50
N ASN A 184 -24.60 -30.85 -19.90
CA ASN A 184 -25.46 -31.67 -19.04
C ASN A 184 -24.73 -32.47 -17.94
N ALA A 185 -23.40 -32.48 -17.94
CA ALA A 185 -22.61 -33.24 -16.97
C ALA A 185 -21.70 -32.30 -16.17
N PRO A 186 -21.32 -32.66 -14.95
CA PRO A 186 -20.24 -31.98 -14.24
C PRO A 186 -18.86 -32.27 -14.86
N ILE A 187 -17.85 -31.52 -14.41
CA ILE A 187 -16.42 -31.80 -14.59
C ILE A 187 -15.70 -31.74 -13.25
N ALA A 188 -14.63 -32.52 -13.13
CA ALA A 188 -13.64 -32.40 -12.08
C ALA A 188 -12.31 -32.03 -12.73
N THR A 189 -11.62 -31.04 -12.16
CA THR A 189 -10.28 -30.66 -12.63
C THR A 189 -9.23 -31.64 -12.10
N ASP A 190 -8.07 -31.72 -12.76
CA ASP A 190 -6.97 -32.56 -12.28
C ASP A 190 -6.50 -32.13 -10.89
N LEU A 191 -6.52 -30.83 -10.58
CA LEU A 191 -6.23 -30.34 -9.23
C LEU A 191 -7.18 -30.94 -8.17
N GLN A 192 -8.48 -31.03 -8.47
CA GLN A 192 -9.47 -31.62 -7.55
C GLN A 192 -9.20 -33.10 -7.33
N LYS A 193 -9.00 -33.86 -8.42
CA LYS A 193 -8.69 -35.30 -8.35
C LYS A 193 -7.40 -35.55 -7.58
N GLN A 194 -6.32 -34.83 -7.90
CA GLN A 194 -5.02 -35.02 -7.28
C GLN A 194 -5.01 -34.69 -5.77
N MET A 195 -5.66 -33.61 -5.35
CA MET A 195 -5.65 -33.23 -3.94
C MET A 195 -6.68 -33.99 -3.09
N VAL A 196 -7.85 -34.30 -3.66
CA VAL A 196 -8.94 -34.94 -2.91
C VAL A 196 -8.91 -36.46 -3.04
N ASP A 197 -8.81 -36.98 -4.27
CA ASP A 197 -8.89 -38.43 -4.52
C ASP A 197 -7.53 -39.11 -4.30
N GLU A 198 -6.42 -38.47 -4.72
CA GLU A 198 -5.06 -39.01 -4.58
C GLU A 198 -4.34 -38.53 -3.30
N GLY A 199 -4.90 -37.54 -2.59
CA GLY A 199 -4.33 -37.02 -1.32
C GLY A 199 -3.02 -36.25 -1.44
N LYS A 200 -2.68 -35.72 -2.63
CA LYS A 200 -1.45 -34.96 -2.88
C LYS A 200 -1.46 -33.59 -2.20
N SER A 201 -0.29 -33.12 -1.75
CA SER A 201 -0.11 -31.70 -1.40
C SER A 201 -0.09 -30.82 -2.64
N LEU A 202 -0.34 -29.52 -2.48
CA LEU A 202 -0.41 -28.59 -3.62
C LEU A 202 0.87 -28.62 -4.47
N ASP A 203 2.06 -28.72 -3.87
CA ASP A 203 3.33 -28.82 -4.60
C ASP A 203 3.60 -30.16 -5.31
N GLU A 204 2.79 -31.18 -5.04
CA GLU A 204 2.84 -32.49 -5.69
C GLU A 204 1.86 -32.58 -6.88
N THR A 205 0.89 -31.66 -6.98
CA THR A 205 -0.06 -31.57 -8.09
C THR A 205 0.62 -31.07 -9.38
N SER A 206 0.03 -31.38 -10.55
CA SER A 206 0.55 -30.90 -11.84
C SER A 206 0.66 -29.37 -11.87
N ALA A 207 -0.36 -28.66 -11.40
CA ALA A 207 -0.38 -27.20 -11.33
C ALA A 207 0.70 -26.64 -10.38
N GLY A 208 0.84 -27.24 -9.19
CA GLY A 208 1.86 -26.83 -8.24
C GLY A 208 3.28 -27.12 -8.70
N GLN A 209 3.51 -28.25 -9.37
CA GLN A 209 4.80 -28.58 -9.98
C GLN A 209 5.15 -27.63 -11.13
N GLY A 210 4.18 -27.28 -11.99
CA GLY A 210 4.33 -26.29 -13.04
C GLY A 210 4.79 -24.94 -12.48
N LEU A 211 4.07 -24.42 -11.48
CA LEU A 211 4.41 -23.16 -10.82
C LEU A 211 5.76 -23.22 -10.08
N LYS A 212 6.02 -24.31 -9.35
CA LYS A 212 7.29 -24.54 -8.65
C LYS A 212 8.48 -24.55 -9.61
N SER A 213 8.33 -25.18 -10.78
CA SER A 213 9.36 -25.20 -11.83
C SER A 213 9.68 -23.78 -12.32
N GLU A 214 8.66 -22.97 -12.58
CA GLU A 214 8.84 -21.57 -13.00
C GLU A 214 9.50 -20.72 -11.92
N LEU A 215 9.10 -20.86 -10.65
CA LEU A 215 9.73 -20.18 -9.52
C LEU A 215 11.21 -20.57 -9.37
N LEU A 216 11.54 -21.85 -9.59
CA LEU A 216 12.92 -22.33 -9.52
C LEU A 216 13.77 -21.81 -10.69
N LYS A 217 13.22 -21.75 -11.91
CA LYS A 217 13.90 -21.14 -13.08
C LYS A 217 14.16 -19.65 -12.85
N GLU A 218 13.16 -18.93 -12.34
CA GLU A 218 13.30 -17.51 -11.99
C GLU A 218 14.38 -17.31 -10.92
N ARG A 219 14.36 -18.11 -9.85
CA ARG A 219 15.40 -18.09 -8.82
C ARG A 219 16.79 -18.33 -9.40
N GLN A 220 16.95 -19.29 -10.30
CA GLN A 220 18.23 -19.57 -10.95
C GLN A 220 18.70 -18.38 -11.77
N LYS A 221 17.83 -17.78 -12.58
CA LYS A 221 18.12 -16.57 -13.36
C LYS A 221 18.58 -15.42 -12.46
N LEU A 222 17.80 -15.10 -11.42
CA LEU A 222 18.13 -14.05 -10.45
C LEU A 222 19.46 -14.33 -9.73
N THR A 223 19.77 -15.61 -9.47
CA THR A 223 21.04 -16.02 -8.84
C THR A 223 22.22 -15.76 -9.76
N LEU A 224 22.11 -16.09 -11.05
CA LEU A 224 23.15 -15.82 -12.04
C LEU A 224 23.39 -14.33 -12.22
N GLU A 225 22.32 -13.54 -12.39
CA GLU A 225 22.40 -12.06 -12.51
C GLU A 225 23.04 -11.44 -11.27
N ARG A 226 22.71 -11.94 -10.08
CA ARG A 226 23.35 -11.50 -8.83
C ARG A 226 24.84 -11.88 -8.77
N GLN A 227 25.23 -13.06 -9.25
CA GLN A 227 26.65 -13.46 -9.29
C GLN A 227 27.47 -12.56 -10.21
N GLU A 228 26.89 -12.16 -11.35
CA GLU A 228 27.52 -11.20 -12.26
C GLU A 228 27.72 -9.84 -11.57
N LEU A 229 26.68 -9.32 -10.90
CA LEU A 229 26.78 -8.09 -10.12
C LEU A 229 27.85 -8.17 -9.03
N LEU A 230 27.96 -9.29 -8.31
CA LEU A 230 29.01 -9.47 -7.30
C LEU A 230 30.42 -9.39 -7.90
N THR A 231 30.59 -9.85 -9.15
CA THR A 231 31.85 -9.72 -9.89
C THR A 231 32.14 -8.27 -10.26
N GLN A 232 31.12 -7.54 -10.74
CA GLN A 232 31.24 -6.11 -11.04
C GLN A 232 31.53 -5.27 -9.79
N ILE A 233 30.90 -5.59 -8.64
CA ILE A 233 31.17 -4.97 -7.33
C ILE A 233 32.64 -5.16 -6.95
N LYS A 234 33.19 -6.36 -7.16
CA LYS A 234 34.60 -6.62 -6.87
C LYS A 234 35.52 -5.77 -7.76
N ALA A 235 35.21 -5.65 -9.04
CA ALA A 235 35.99 -4.82 -9.97
C ALA A 235 35.89 -3.32 -9.63
N ALA A 236 34.72 -2.83 -9.22
CA ALA A 236 34.53 -1.44 -8.76
C ALA A 236 35.35 -1.16 -7.49
N LYS A 237 35.40 -2.10 -6.54
CA LYS A 237 36.24 -2.03 -5.34
C LYS A 237 37.73 -1.94 -5.68
N GLU A 238 38.20 -2.75 -6.63
CA GLU A 238 39.60 -2.73 -7.09
C GLU A 238 39.96 -1.38 -7.73
N LYS A 239 39.00 -0.74 -8.43
CA LYS A 239 39.14 0.59 -9.02
C LYS A 239 38.89 1.75 -8.04
N GLN A 240 38.53 1.46 -6.79
CA GLN A 240 38.13 2.45 -5.78
C GLN A 240 36.97 3.37 -6.23
N ASP A 241 36.09 2.86 -7.08
CA ASP A 241 34.90 3.58 -7.55
C ASP A 241 33.74 3.34 -6.57
N ILE A 242 33.64 4.22 -5.57
CA ILE A 242 32.67 4.10 -4.46
C ILE A 242 31.23 4.24 -4.95
N ASP A 243 30.96 5.16 -5.89
CA ASP A 243 29.61 5.43 -6.38
C ASP A 243 29.09 4.24 -7.19
N THR A 244 29.93 3.66 -8.06
CA THR A 244 29.59 2.45 -8.82
C THR A 244 29.46 1.24 -7.90
N GLU A 245 30.35 1.08 -6.90
CA GLU A 245 30.23 0.02 -5.89
C GLU A 245 28.87 0.08 -5.19
N GLU A 246 28.47 1.27 -4.70
CA GLU A 246 27.23 1.45 -3.95
C GLU A 246 26.00 1.12 -4.81
N ALA A 247 25.94 1.63 -6.04
CA ALA A 247 24.83 1.37 -6.97
C ALA A 247 24.69 -0.13 -7.31
N LEU A 248 25.80 -0.80 -7.65
CA LEU A 248 25.80 -2.24 -7.96
C LEU A 248 25.43 -3.07 -6.74
N GLN A 249 25.86 -2.65 -5.55
CA GLN A 249 25.58 -3.34 -4.31
C GLN A 249 24.10 -3.22 -3.91
N GLU A 250 23.46 -2.07 -4.15
CA GLU A 250 22.02 -1.89 -3.98
C GLU A 250 21.23 -2.83 -4.90
N GLU A 251 21.62 -2.94 -6.16
CA GLU A 251 20.98 -3.88 -7.09
C GLU A 251 21.21 -5.34 -6.67
N SER A 252 22.41 -5.71 -6.20
CA SER A 252 22.67 -7.06 -5.65
C SER A 252 21.81 -7.37 -4.42
N ASP A 253 21.56 -6.39 -3.55
CA ASP A 253 20.68 -6.55 -2.38
C ASP A 253 19.22 -6.75 -2.81
N ARG A 254 18.78 -6.02 -3.84
CA ARG A 254 17.47 -6.21 -4.47
C ARG A 254 17.30 -7.62 -5.00
N TYR A 255 18.28 -8.14 -5.75
CA TYR A 255 18.27 -9.54 -6.21
C TYR A 255 18.23 -10.53 -5.05
N SER A 256 18.93 -10.26 -3.94
CA SER A 256 18.88 -11.12 -2.75
C SER A 256 17.46 -11.23 -2.18
N VAL A 257 16.70 -10.13 -2.17
CA VAL A 257 15.30 -10.12 -1.71
C VAL A 257 14.41 -10.91 -2.68
N LEU A 258 14.60 -10.72 -3.99
CA LEU A 258 13.82 -11.43 -5.01
C LEU A 258 14.08 -12.95 -4.98
N ILE A 259 15.34 -13.39 -4.84
CA ILE A 259 15.71 -14.80 -4.68
C ILE A 259 15.02 -15.40 -3.46
N LYS A 260 15.10 -14.72 -2.31
CA LYS A 260 14.46 -15.17 -1.08
C LYS A 260 12.93 -15.24 -1.22
N ARG A 261 12.31 -14.28 -1.91
CA ARG A 261 10.87 -14.29 -2.21
C ARG A 261 10.50 -15.50 -3.06
N ALA A 262 11.24 -15.79 -4.13
CA ALA A 262 11.00 -16.97 -4.97
C ALA A 262 11.14 -18.29 -4.18
N GLU A 263 12.13 -18.38 -3.28
CA GLU A 263 12.29 -19.54 -2.38
C GLU A 263 11.18 -19.68 -1.34
N GLU A 264 10.70 -18.57 -0.78
CA GLU A 264 9.56 -18.55 0.13
C GLU A 264 8.27 -18.96 -0.61
N SER A 265 8.02 -18.42 -1.81
CA SER A 265 6.88 -18.80 -2.66
C SER A 265 6.90 -20.27 -3.06
N ALA A 266 8.07 -20.83 -3.41
CA ALA A 266 8.19 -22.23 -3.76
C ALA A 266 7.96 -23.16 -2.55
N ARG A 267 8.41 -22.76 -1.35
CA ARG A 267 8.16 -23.50 -0.11
C ARG A 267 6.70 -23.40 0.33
N ALA A 268 6.05 -22.27 0.09
CA ALA A 268 4.65 -22.04 0.45
C ALA A 268 3.67 -22.91 -0.32
N LEU A 269 4.07 -23.53 -1.44
CA LEU A 269 3.26 -24.53 -2.15
C LEU A 269 3.12 -25.85 -1.38
N ARG A 270 3.94 -26.08 -0.34
CA ARG A 270 3.90 -27.33 0.44
C ARG A 270 2.76 -27.30 1.46
N MET A 271 1.53 -27.27 0.96
CA MET A 271 0.30 -27.21 1.75
C MET A 271 -0.62 -28.39 1.42
N THR A 272 -1.15 -29.03 2.44
CA THR A 272 -2.23 -30.03 2.28
C THR A 272 -3.57 -29.33 2.08
N MET A 273 -4.57 -30.10 1.66
CA MET A 273 -5.93 -29.61 1.49
C MET A 273 -6.50 -29.00 2.78
N GLU A 274 -6.33 -29.66 3.93
CA GLU A 274 -6.81 -29.18 5.23
C GLU A 274 -6.14 -27.85 5.61
N SER A 275 -4.84 -27.72 5.32
CA SER A 275 -4.09 -26.49 5.57
C SER A 275 -4.56 -25.33 4.69
N LEU A 276 -4.90 -25.62 3.43
CA LEU A 276 -5.43 -24.62 2.50
C LEU A 276 -6.80 -24.09 2.95
N ILE A 277 -7.72 -24.98 3.33
CA ILE A 277 -9.05 -24.57 3.85
C ILE A 277 -8.91 -23.75 5.13
N ALA A 278 -8.11 -24.23 6.10
CA ALA A 278 -7.91 -23.50 7.35
C ALA A 278 -7.32 -22.09 7.12
N LYS A 279 -6.36 -21.96 6.19
CA LYS A 279 -5.76 -20.67 5.83
C LYS A 279 -6.78 -19.74 5.16
N ARG A 280 -7.62 -20.27 4.25
CA ARG A 280 -8.71 -19.52 3.63
C ARG A 280 -9.69 -19.02 4.68
N ASP A 281 -10.17 -19.89 5.56
CA ASP A 281 -11.18 -19.55 6.57
C ASP A 281 -10.68 -18.49 7.55
N LEU A 282 -9.40 -18.58 7.96
CA LEU A 282 -8.75 -17.56 8.77
C LEU A 282 -8.71 -16.21 8.03
N ARG A 283 -8.28 -16.21 6.75
CA ARG A 283 -8.21 -15.00 5.91
C ARG A 283 -9.58 -14.36 5.72
N VAL A 284 -10.61 -15.16 5.45
CA VAL A 284 -12.00 -14.71 5.32
C VAL A 284 -12.49 -14.09 6.63
N ALA A 285 -12.16 -14.69 7.77
CA ALA A 285 -12.52 -14.16 9.08
C ALA A 285 -11.83 -12.81 9.37
N GLU A 286 -10.53 -12.70 9.09
CA GLU A 286 -9.75 -11.47 9.21
C GLU A 286 -10.31 -10.36 8.32
N MET A 287 -10.54 -10.63 7.04
CA MET A 287 -11.08 -9.64 6.10
C MET A 287 -12.52 -9.24 6.46
N THR A 288 -13.36 -10.19 6.87
CA THR A 288 -14.73 -9.88 7.35
C THR A 288 -14.67 -8.92 8.53
N LYS A 289 -13.74 -9.16 9.46
CA LYS A 289 -13.52 -8.29 10.61
C LYS A 289 -13.06 -6.90 10.16
N GLU A 290 -12.06 -6.80 9.29
CA GLU A 290 -11.57 -5.53 8.75
C GLU A 290 -12.64 -4.72 8.01
N ILE A 291 -13.48 -5.38 7.20
CA ILE A 291 -14.58 -4.74 6.47
C ILE A 291 -15.59 -4.16 7.47
N ARG A 292 -16.03 -4.93 8.47
CA ARG A 292 -16.94 -4.44 9.52
C ARG A 292 -16.35 -3.24 10.25
N GLU A 293 -15.06 -3.30 10.52
CA GLU A 293 -14.34 -2.21 11.19
C GLU A 293 -14.30 -0.95 10.34
N VAL A 294 -14.11 -1.07 9.02
CA VAL A 294 -14.17 0.09 8.11
C VAL A 294 -15.56 0.66 8.02
N GLN A 295 -16.57 -0.20 7.92
CA GLN A 295 -17.97 0.23 7.86
C GLN A 295 -18.36 0.99 9.13
N ASN A 296 -17.99 0.46 10.30
CA ASN A 296 -18.22 1.13 11.58
C ASN A 296 -17.46 2.46 11.69
N GLU A 297 -16.22 2.52 11.19
CA GLU A 297 -15.43 3.74 11.15
C GLU A 297 -16.09 4.79 10.24
N TYR A 298 -16.42 4.44 8.99
CA TYR A 298 -17.14 5.33 8.07
C TYR A 298 -18.47 5.84 8.66
N GLU A 299 -19.23 4.96 9.30
CA GLU A 299 -20.49 5.35 9.94
C GLU A 299 -20.26 6.32 11.10
N MET A 300 -19.26 6.06 11.95
CA MET A 300 -18.90 6.95 13.05
C MET A 300 -18.41 8.31 12.53
N ASN A 301 -17.59 8.30 11.48
CA ASN A 301 -17.06 9.49 10.82
C ASN A 301 -18.19 10.35 10.26
N PHE A 302 -19.13 9.73 9.56
CA PHE A 302 -20.30 10.40 9.02
C PHE A 302 -21.18 11.01 10.12
N ARG A 303 -21.36 10.29 11.24
CA ARG A 303 -22.09 10.81 12.41
C ARG A 303 -21.38 12.00 13.06
N LEU A 304 -20.05 11.96 13.18
CA LEU A 304 -19.26 13.06 13.72
C LEU A 304 -19.31 14.30 12.82
N MET A 305 -19.15 14.13 11.51
CA MET A 305 -19.25 15.23 10.55
C MET A 305 -20.60 15.95 10.64
N ARG A 306 -21.71 15.20 10.71
CA ARG A 306 -23.05 15.81 10.90
C ARG A 306 -23.14 16.59 12.21
N LYS A 307 -22.54 16.11 13.30
CA LYS A 307 -22.54 16.82 14.59
C LYS A 307 -21.73 18.12 14.50
N ASP A 308 -20.57 18.09 13.85
CA ASP A 308 -19.73 19.28 13.66
C ASP A 308 -20.39 20.30 12.73
N GLU A 309 -21.09 19.86 11.68
CA GLU A 309 -21.87 20.73 10.79
C GLU A 309 -22.99 21.45 11.55
N ILE A 310 -23.74 20.73 12.39
CA ILE A 310 -24.77 21.32 13.25
C ILE A 310 -24.15 22.33 14.22
N ARG A 311 -23.01 22.00 14.85
CA ARG A 311 -22.31 22.91 15.77
C ARG A 311 -21.88 24.19 15.07
N LEU A 312 -21.21 24.09 13.92
CA LEU A 312 -20.74 25.24 13.14
C LEU A 312 -21.90 26.12 12.68
N LYS A 313 -23.03 25.51 12.31
CA LYS A 313 -24.24 26.24 11.95
C LYS A 313 -24.80 27.02 13.13
N ASN A 314 -24.82 26.43 14.32
CA ASN A 314 -25.27 27.09 15.55
C ASN A 314 -24.32 28.24 15.95
N GLU A 315 -23.00 28.01 15.91
CA GLU A 315 -22.00 29.06 16.19
C GLU A 315 -22.11 30.23 15.22
N ARG A 316 -22.32 29.96 13.93
CA ARG A 316 -22.58 31.02 12.93
C ARG A 316 -23.85 31.79 13.26
N LEU A 317 -24.93 31.10 13.64
CA LEU A 317 -26.18 31.72 14.03
C LEU A 317 -26.01 32.63 15.26
N ASP A 318 -25.24 32.17 16.25
CA ASP A 318 -24.93 32.94 17.46
C ASP A 318 -24.10 34.18 17.16
N LEU A 319 -23.12 34.08 16.26
CA LEU A 319 -22.33 35.21 15.76
C LEU A 319 -23.21 36.23 15.01
N GLU A 320 -24.11 35.77 14.13
CA GLU A 320 -25.07 36.62 13.42
C GLU A 320 -26.01 37.33 14.40
N ASN A 321 -26.52 36.62 15.41
CA ASN A 321 -27.36 37.18 16.45
C ASN A 321 -26.62 38.22 17.31
N GLN A 322 -25.36 37.95 17.68
CA GLN A 322 -24.52 38.92 18.41
C GLN A 322 -24.21 40.16 17.58
N GLN A 323 -23.92 40.01 16.28
CA GLN A 323 -23.72 41.14 15.37
C GLN A 323 -25.00 41.96 15.20
N LYS A 324 -26.16 41.31 15.14
CA LYS A 324 -27.46 41.98 15.06
C LYS A 324 -27.77 42.77 16.33
N LEU A 325 -27.56 42.16 17.50
CA LEU A 325 -27.68 42.83 18.80
C LEU A 325 -26.72 44.02 18.94
N GLN A 326 -25.47 43.90 18.47
CA GLN A 326 -24.54 45.02 18.44
C GLN A 326 -24.98 46.15 17.50
N ARG A 327 -25.54 45.83 16.32
CA ARG A 327 -26.09 46.84 15.39
C ARG A 327 -27.31 47.56 15.99
N GLU A 328 -28.19 46.82 16.67
CA GLU A 328 -29.35 47.39 17.36
C GLU A 328 -28.92 48.28 18.53
N ARG A 329 -27.89 47.87 19.30
CA ARG A 329 -27.30 48.65 20.39
C ARG A 329 -26.55 49.90 19.91
N ASN A 330 -25.95 49.86 18.72
CA ASN A 330 -25.29 51.01 18.11
C ASN A 330 -26.29 51.95 17.40
N SER A 331 -27.47 51.47 17.00
CA SER A 331 -28.55 52.29 16.41
C SER A 331 -29.33 53.12 17.44
N SER A 332 -29.17 52.81 18.73
CA SER A 332 -29.83 53.50 19.86
C SER A 332 -28.98 54.62 20.47
N VAL A 333 -27.85 54.99 19.86
CA VAL A 333 -27.07 56.18 20.20
C VAL A 333 -27.03 57.12 19.00
N LYS A 334 -27.68 58.28 19.10
CA LYS A 334 -27.60 59.35 18.09
C LYS A 334 -26.33 60.20 18.29
N PRO A 335 -25.80 60.78 17.20
CA PRO A 335 -24.38 61.14 17.09
C PRO A 335 -24.08 62.54 17.59
N SER A 336 -22.91 62.73 18.21
CA SER A 336 -22.25 64.03 18.33
C SER A 336 -20.97 64.00 17.50
N ALA A 337 -20.91 64.93 16.55
CA ALA A 337 -19.77 65.17 15.68
C ALA A 337 -18.58 65.75 16.45
N SER A 338 -17.38 65.26 16.13
CA SER A 338 -16.19 66.10 16.06
C SER A 338 -15.17 65.49 15.10
N THR A 339 -14.80 66.30 14.12
CA THR A 339 -13.74 66.11 13.15
C THR A 339 -12.39 66.34 13.82
N GLN A 340 -11.42 65.45 13.65
CA GLN A 340 -10.09 65.77 13.09
C GLN A 340 -9.12 64.59 13.12
N GLU A 341 -8.54 64.36 11.95
CA GLU A 341 -7.14 64.00 11.65
C GLU A 341 -6.51 62.75 12.28
N ALA A 342 -6.20 61.77 11.43
CA ALA A 342 -4.81 61.32 11.22
C ALA A 342 -4.71 60.41 9.97
N ASN A 343 -3.81 60.80 9.06
CA ASN A 343 -2.98 60.04 8.12
C ASN A 343 -3.29 58.56 7.86
N THR A 344 -3.20 58.14 6.58
CA THR A 344 -2.09 57.31 6.07
C THR A 344 -2.22 57.11 4.56
N GLU A 345 -1.20 57.57 3.83
CA GLU A 345 -0.90 57.20 2.44
C GLU A 345 -0.33 55.77 2.38
N LEU A 346 -0.74 54.98 1.38
CA LEU A 346 0.05 53.89 0.78
C LEU A 346 1.01 54.52 -0.27
N PRO A 347 2.10 53.89 -0.80
CA PRO A 347 2.43 52.46 -0.78
C PRO A 347 3.94 52.10 -0.66
N GLY A 348 4.21 50.81 -0.40
CA GLY A 348 5.28 50.05 -1.06
C GLY A 348 6.68 50.06 -0.44
N GLN A 349 7.14 48.89 -0.01
CA GLN A 349 8.51 48.43 -0.21
C GLN A 349 8.58 46.90 -0.07
N ARG A 350 9.08 46.23 -1.11
CA ARG A 350 9.61 44.86 -1.01
C ARG A 350 10.89 44.92 -0.17
N PRO A 351 11.13 43.98 0.76
CA PRO A 351 12.48 43.64 1.15
C PRO A 351 13.12 42.77 0.07
N SER A 352 14.36 43.11 -0.22
CA SER A 352 15.31 42.58 -1.18
C SER A 352 15.61 41.09 -1.02
N LYS A 353 16.04 40.49 -2.14
CA LYS A 353 16.77 39.22 -2.20
C LYS A 353 17.96 39.25 -1.24
N GLU A 354 17.93 38.41 -0.23
CA GLU A 354 19.16 37.86 0.35
C GLU A 354 19.32 36.43 -0.19
N GLU A 355 20.31 36.25 -1.05
CA GLU A 355 20.90 34.95 -1.32
C GLU A 355 21.67 34.53 -0.07
N GLY A 356 21.01 33.74 0.79
CA GLY A 356 21.60 33.21 2.01
C GLY A 356 21.06 31.80 2.26
N GLY A 357 21.92 30.80 2.13
CA GLY A 357 21.59 29.42 2.50
C GLY A 357 21.13 29.33 3.96
N ILE A 358 20.11 28.49 4.21
CA ILE A 358 19.50 28.31 5.53
C ILE A 358 20.56 27.77 6.51
N PRO A 359 20.84 28.44 7.64
CA PRO A 359 21.74 27.92 8.67
C PRO A 359 21.20 26.64 9.31
N ALA A 360 22.09 25.68 9.59
CA ALA A 360 21.76 24.32 10.05
C ALA A 360 21.07 24.21 11.43
N SER A 361 20.89 25.30 12.17
CA SER A 361 20.35 25.31 13.54
C SER A 361 18.81 25.41 13.64
N LYS A 362 18.07 25.41 12.52
CA LYS A 362 16.59 25.47 12.47
C LYS A 362 15.96 24.57 11.39
N ILE A 363 16.48 23.35 11.22
CA ILE A 363 15.94 22.44 10.20
C ILE A 363 14.79 21.62 10.81
N GLU A 364 13.57 22.14 10.70
CA GLU A 364 12.32 21.42 11.03
C GLU A 364 11.91 20.55 9.84
N VAL A 365 12.65 19.47 9.60
CA VAL A 365 12.28 18.45 8.62
C VAL A 365 11.57 17.30 9.34
N SER A 366 10.40 16.89 8.82
CA SER A 366 9.67 15.72 9.27
C SER A 366 9.33 14.84 8.08
N VAL A 367 9.50 13.53 8.22
CA VAL A 367 9.19 12.56 7.17
C VAL A 367 8.49 11.35 7.76
N SER A 368 7.43 10.90 7.11
CA SER A 368 6.68 9.70 7.48
C SER A 368 6.27 8.98 6.20
N ILE A 369 6.72 7.74 6.00
CA ILE A 369 6.36 6.91 4.85
C ILE A 369 5.86 5.56 5.36
N SER A 370 4.74 5.08 4.80
CA SER A 370 4.21 3.75 5.10
C SER A 370 3.37 3.25 3.92
N LYS A 371 3.78 2.14 3.29
CA LYS A 371 3.25 1.67 2.00
C LYS A 371 3.33 2.79 0.95
N SER A 372 2.22 3.10 0.30
CA SER A 372 2.12 4.20 -0.67
C SER A 372 1.83 5.56 -0.01
N PHE A 373 1.58 5.61 1.31
CA PHE A 373 1.22 6.84 2.02
C PHE A 373 2.45 7.59 2.53
N TYR A 374 2.42 8.92 2.45
CA TYR A 374 3.50 9.77 2.91
C TYR A 374 3.03 11.11 3.48
N ILE A 375 3.82 11.63 4.44
CA ILE A 375 3.86 13.03 4.86
C ILE A 375 5.33 13.44 4.80
N LEU A 376 5.62 14.46 4.01
CA LEU A 376 6.95 15.03 3.83
C LEU A 376 6.86 16.51 4.17
N GLN A 377 7.71 17.00 5.06
CA GLN A 377 7.65 18.37 5.55
C GLN A 377 9.07 18.94 5.67
N SER A 378 9.25 20.14 5.15
CA SER A 378 10.40 21.00 5.37
C SER A 378 9.94 22.44 5.62
N PRO A 379 10.84 23.35 6.03
CA PRO A 379 10.48 24.76 6.20
C PRO A 379 9.98 25.46 4.92
N LEU A 380 10.30 24.92 3.74
CA LEU A 380 9.96 25.53 2.45
C LEU A 380 8.69 24.95 1.83
N CYS A 381 8.36 23.69 2.13
CA CYS A 381 7.22 23.01 1.54
C CYS A 381 6.82 21.79 2.37
N TRP A 382 5.59 21.33 2.18
CA TRP A 382 5.16 20.03 2.66
C TRP A 382 4.34 19.35 1.56
N SER A 383 4.24 18.02 1.61
CA SER A 383 3.47 17.20 0.68
C SER A 383 2.91 15.99 1.41
N CYS A 384 1.65 15.65 1.17
CA CYS A 384 1.04 14.40 1.61
C CYS A 384 0.07 13.88 0.54
N ASN A 385 -0.29 12.62 0.64
CA ASN A 385 -1.32 11.99 -0.19
C ASN A 385 -2.46 11.38 0.64
N GLU A 386 -2.59 11.79 1.90
CA GLU A 386 -3.69 11.39 2.76
C GLU A 386 -4.87 12.35 2.57
N MET A 387 -5.98 11.83 2.05
CA MET A 387 -7.13 12.63 1.64
C MET A 387 -7.73 13.43 2.79
N GLU A 388 -7.87 12.85 3.99
CA GLU A 388 -8.39 13.57 5.15
C GLU A 388 -7.50 14.77 5.52
N LEU A 389 -6.18 14.64 5.39
CA LEU A 389 -5.24 15.74 5.64
C LEU A 389 -5.26 16.81 4.53
N LEU A 390 -5.54 16.41 3.28
CA LEU A 390 -5.67 17.30 2.13
C LEU A 390 -6.99 18.09 2.14
N GLU A 391 -8.10 17.48 2.54
CA GLU A 391 -9.42 18.14 2.62
C GLU A 391 -9.47 19.16 3.78
N LEU A 392 -8.67 18.98 4.82
CA LEU A 392 -8.55 19.88 5.96
C LEU A 392 -7.81 21.20 5.65
N GLN A 393 -7.47 21.47 4.38
CA GLN A 393 -6.58 22.56 4.01
C GLN A 393 -7.27 23.88 3.67
N ASN A 394 -6.80 24.93 4.33
CA ASN A 394 -6.96 26.32 3.91
C ASN A 394 -5.58 27.03 3.94
N GLY A 395 -4.59 26.49 3.22
CA GLY A 395 -3.26 27.11 3.06
C GLY A 395 -2.37 27.22 4.31
N LYS A 396 -2.62 26.43 5.36
CA LYS A 396 -1.88 26.49 6.64
C LYS A 396 -0.64 25.57 6.66
N ARG A 397 0.43 25.98 7.35
CA ARG A 397 1.65 25.17 7.56
C ARG A 397 1.41 24.06 8.59
N MET A 398 1.84 22.84 8.27
CA MET A 398 1.87 21.72 9.21
C MET A 398 3.10 21.84 10.12
N GLU A 399 2.91 21.71 11.44
CA GLU A 399 3.97 21.75 12.46
C GLU A 399 4.38 20.36 12.94
N LEU A 400 3.41 19.45 13.05
CA LEU A 400 3.59 18.06 13.43
C LEU A 400 2.80 17.22 12.44
N GLY A 401 3.41 16.16 11.92
CA GLY A 401 2.74 15.20 11.06
C GLY A 401 3.40 13.84 11.20
N CYS A 402 2.62 12.84 11.55
CA CYS A 402 3.07 11.44 11.59
C CYS A 402 1.92 10.55 11.12
N LEU A 403 2.25 9.56 10.29
CA LEU A 403 1.27 8.59 9.79
C LEU A 403 1.84 7.17 9.86
N SER A 404 0.93 6.22 9.97
CA SER A 404 1.16 4.80 9.81
C SER A 404 0.07 4.24 8.92
N ALA A 405 0.41 3.44 7.92
CA ALA A 405 -0.60 2.62 7.26
C ALA A 405 -1.09 1.56 8.25
N VAL A 406 -2.37 1.17 8.12
CA VAL A 406 -2.99 0.14 8.96
C VAL A 406 -3.68 -0.92 8.10
N GLY A 407 -3.96 -0.60 6.84
CA GLY A 407 -4.40 -1.53 5.80
C GLY A 407 -3.87 -1.05 4.44
N ASP A 408 -4.45 -1.54 3.34
CA ASP A 408 -4.05 -1.10 1.99
C ASP A 408 -4.65 0.25 1.58
N GLN A 409 -5.75 0.65 2.23
CA GLN A 409 -6.46 1.92 1.95
C GLN A 409 -6.72 2.75 3.21
N ARG A 410 -6.05 2.42 4.32
CA ARG A 410 -6.28 3.07 5.61
C ARG A 410 -4.97 3.50 6.24
N THR A 411 -5.00 4.70 6.78
CA THR A 411 -3.92 5.25 7.58
C THR A 411 -4.44 5.64 8.96
N VAL A 412 -3.53 5.64 9.91
CA VAL A 412 -3.70 6.31 11.19
C VAL A 412 -2.68 7.41 11.26
N TRP A 413 -3.15 8.62 11.50
CA TRP A 413 -2.30 9.80 11.48
C TRP A 413 -2.60 10.73 12.65
N ILE A 414 -1.60 11.53 13.00
CA ILE A 414 -1.68 12.62 13.96
C ILE A 414 -0.97 13.83 13.34
N ALA A 415 -1.63 14.97 13.37
CA ALA A 415 -1.13 16.20 12.77
C ALA A 415 -1.54 17.45 13.57
N ARG A 416 -0.67 18.46 13.55
CA ARG A 416 -0.91 19.79 14.11
C ARG A 416 -0.52 20.85 13.08
N TYR A 417 -1.33 21.89 12.93
CA TYR A 417 -1.12 23.03 12.02
C TYR A 417 -0.90 24.34 12.78
N GLU A 418 -0.29 25.32 12.10
CA GLU A 418 -0.09 26.68 12.59
C GLU A 418 -1.43 27.35 12.98
N ASN A 419 -1.43 28.07 14.11
CA ASN A 419 -2.56 28.81 14.71
C ASN A 419 -3.68 28.00 15.39
N ASN A 420 -3.53 26.69 15.61
CA ASN A 420 -4.35 25.91 16.58
C ASN A 420 -5.90 25.93 16.45
N ASP A 421 -6.47 26.34 15.32
CA ASP A 421 -7.93 26.48 15.16
C ASP A 421 -8.74 25.15 15.13
N TRP A 422 -8.11 23.98 15.24
CA TRP A 422 -8.79 22.70 15.04
C TRP A 422 -8.93 21.87 16.32
N ILE A 423 -10.17 21.42 16.57
CA ILE A 423 -10.60 20.71 17.79
C ILE A 423 -10.19 19.21 17.77
N LYS A 424 -9.78 18.65 16.62
CA LYS A 424 -9.21 17.29 16.49
C LYS A 424 -8.01 17.27 15.54
N GLY A 425 -6.86 16.81 16.03
CA GLY A 425 -5.60 16.74 15.28
C GLY A 425 -5.09 15.31 15.03
N TRP A 426 -5.99 14.32 14.88
CA TRP A 426 -5.66 12.95 14.50
C TRP A 426 -6.82 12.25 13.81
N SER A 427 -6.53 11.15 13.10
CA SER A 427 -7.53 10.34 12.39
C SER A 427 -8.53 9.69 13.35
N MET A 428 -9.74 9.38 12.89
CA MET A 428 -10.77 8.80 13.78
C MET A 428 -10.42 7.39 14.28
N SER A 429 -9.65 6.63 13.50
CA SER A 429 -9.08 5.35 13.90
C SER A 429 -7.91 5.46 14.89
N PHE A 430 -7.36 6.65 15.13
CA PHE A 430 -6.17 6.82 15.98
C PHE A 430 -6.36 6.26 17.39
N GLU A 431 -7.49 6.52 18.03
CA GLU A 431 -7.77 6.06 19.40
C GLU A 431 -7.90 4.54 19.50
N ARG A 432 -8.28 3.90 18.40
CA ARG A 432 -8.41 2.46 18.34
C ARG A 432 -7.05 1.77 18.26
N TYR A 433 -6.15 2.29 17.42
CA TYR A 433 -4.85 1.68 17.17
C TYR A 433 -3.77 2.14 18.17
N TYR A 434 -3.92 3.33 18.75
CA TYR A 434 -3.03 3.86 19.78
C TYR A 434 -3.82 4.38 21.00
N PRO A 435 -4.58 3.53 21.70
CA PRO A 435 -5.50 3.94 22.77
C PRO A 435 -4.79 4.63 23.93
N THR A 436 -3.62 4.12 24.34
CA THR A 436 -2.83 4.72 25.41
C THR A 436 -2.31 6.10 25.03
N LEU A 437 -1.78 6.25 23.81
CA LEU A 437 -1.30 7.53 23.33
C LEU A 437 -2.45 8.54 23.16
N ALA A 438 -3.60 8.12 22.63
CA ALA A 438 -4.78 8.97 22.54
C ALA A 438 -5.23 9.48 23.93
N LYS A 439 -5.18 8.62 24.95
CA LYS A 439 -5.45 9.02 26.33
C LYS A 439 -4.43 10.05 26.83
N ASP A 440 -3.14 9.81 26.61
CA ASP A 440 -2.08 10.76 26.99
C ASP A 440 -2.31 12.13 26.33
N ILE A 441 -2.62 12.17 25.03
CA ILE A 441 -2.81 13.45 24.33
C ILE A 441 -4.10 14.15 24.76
N LYS A 442 -5.17 13.41 25.08
CA LYS A 442 -6.37 14.01 25.70
C LYS A 442 -6.08 14.62 27.07
N SER A 443 -5.14 14.05 27.83
CA SER A 443 -4.77 14.54 29.16
C SER A 443 -3.80 15.72 29.12
N TYR A 444 -2.79 15.70 28.24
CA TYR A 444 -1.72 16.71 28.21
C TYR A 444 -1.89 17.74 27.09
N GLY A 445 -2.75 17.48 26.12
CA GLY A 445 -2.99 18.33 24.96
C GLY A 445 -1.99 18.09 23.81
N LEU A 446 -2.48 18.19 22.57
CA LEU A 446 -1.65 18.03 21.36
C LEU A 446 -0.56 19.11 21.24
N ASN A 447 -0.77 20.28 21.85
CA ASN A 447 0.19 21.38 21.87
C ASN A 447 1.46 21.06 22.65
N ALA A 448 1.40 20.12 23.60
CA ALA A 448 2.55 19.69 24.37
C ALA A 448 3.43 18.68 23.63
N VAL A 449 2.97 18.15 22.49
CA VAL A 449 3.72 17.17 21.68
C VAL A 449 4.76 17.88 20.82
N LYS A 450 6.02 17.47 20.98
CA LYS A 450 7.16 17.95 20.18
C LYS A 450 7.59 16.95 19.11
N LEU A 451 7.49 15.67 19.41
CA LEU A 451 7.91 14.59 18.52
C LEU A 451 6.97 13.41 18.71
N CYS A 452 6.51 12.82 17.61
CA CYS A 452 5.66 11.65 17.62
C CYS A 452 6.15 10.65 16.59
N ALA A 453 6.18 9.37 16.96
CA ALA A 453 6.48 8.26 16.07
C ALA A 453 5.50 7.13 16.33
N LEU A 454 4.83 6.68 15.28
CA LEU A 454 3.89 5.57 15.28
C LEU A 454 4.58 4.30 14.76
N GLY A 455 4.27 3.16 15.36
CA GLY A 455 4.93 1.88 15.11
C GLY A 455 3.95 0.71 15.21
N PRO A 456 4.37 -0.49 14.77
CA PRO A 456 3.44 -1.59 14.57
C PRO A 456 2.93 -2.13 15.91
N GLY A 457 1.67 -2.57 15.95
CA GLY A 457 1.07 -3.17 17.15
C GLY A 457 0.89 -2.20 18.33
N ALA A 458 0.35 -1.01 18.06
CA ALA A 458 0.14 0.06 19.05
C ALA A 458 1.42 0.59 19.72
N ARG A 459 2.57 0.38 19.08
CA ARG A 459 3.86 0.87 19.59
C ARG A 459 4.05 2.31 19.20
N TYR A 460 4.47 3.13 20.13
CA TYR A 460 4.65 4.55 19.88
C TYR A 460 5.77 5.14 20.72
N TYR A 461 6.21 6.32 20.29
CA TYR A 461 7.03 7.21 21.07
C TYR A 461 6.51 8.63 20.93
N THR A 462 6.41 9.33 22.06
CA THR A 462 6.00 10.72 22.11
C THR A 462 6.91 11.49 23.04
N GLY A 463 7.56 12.53 22.50
CA GLY A 463 8.30 13.52 23.26
C GLY A 463 7.41 14.72 23.57
N TRP A 464 7.26 15.01 24.85
CA TRP A 464 6.51 16.15 25.37
C TRP A 464 7.47 17.29 25.73
N ASN A 465 6.94 18.43 26.16
CA ASN A 465 7.75 19.56 26.62
C ASN A 465 8.75 19.19 27.72
N GLU A 466 8.32 18.36 28.69
CA GLU A 466 9.08 18.07 29.92
C GLU A 466 9.37 16.57 30.13
N PHE A 467 8.68 15.69 29.42
CA PHE A 467 8.79 14.24 29.60
C PHE A 467 8.59 13.49 28.29
N HIS A 468 8.61 12.17 28.35
CA HIS A 468 8.43 11.30 27.18
C HIS A 468 7.56 10.11 27.57
N THR A 469 6.61 9.73 26.72
CA THR A 469 5.83 8.50 26.85
C THR A 469 6.12 7.59 25.66
N TYR A 470 6.14 6.28 25.87
CA TYR A 470 6.39 5.31 24.81
C TYR A 470 5.92 3.91 25.21
N SER A 471 5.47 3.15 24.21
CA SER A 471 5.13 1.72 24.32
C SER A 471 5.96 0.96 23.30
N CYS A 472 6.99 0.23 23.73
CA CYS A 472 8.05 -0.27 22.84
C CYS A 472 8.78 -1.51 23.39
N SER A 473 9.65 -2.12 22.56
CA SER A 473 10.45 -3.29 22.95
C SER A 473 11.42 -2.99 24.09
N PRO A 474 11.82 -4.02 24.87
CA PRO A 474 12.80 -3.86 25.95
C PRO A 474 14.12 -3.21 25.50
N LYS A 475 14.57 -3.52 24.27
CA LYS A 475 15.80 -2.97 23.69
C LYS A 475 15.68 -1.48 23.36
N PHE A 476 14.53 -1.04 22.85
CA PHE A 476 14.25 0.39 22.67
C PHE A 476 14.22 1.11 24.03
N THR A 477 13.50 0.57 25.01
CA THR A 477 13.43 1.14 26.38
C THR A 477 14.81 1.31 27.01
N LYS A 478 15.69 0.30 26.89
CA LYS A 478 17.08 0.39 27.36
C LYS A 478 17.85 1.51 26.65
N THR A 479 17.63 1.67 25.34
CA THR A 479 18.26 2.70 24.52
C THR A 479 17.85 4.11 24.98
N ILE A 480 16.56 4.35 25.16
CA ILE A 480 16.03 5.64 25.63
C ILE A 480 16.55 5.98 27.03
N LYS A 481 16.57 5.01 27.95
CA LYS A 481 17.15 5.20 29.29
C LYS A 481 18.63 5.58 29.24
N SER A 482 19.41 4.95 28.35
CA SER A 482 20.83 5.26 28.15
C SER A 482 21.05 6.68 27.61
N ILE A 483 20.27 7.09 26.60
CA ILE A 483 20.35 8.43 26.01
C ILE A 483 20.03 9.50 27.08
N LYS A 484 18.99 9.28 27.87
CA LYS A 484 18.60 10.18 28.97
C LYS A 484 19.66 10.25 30.08
N LYS A 485 20.30 9.12 30.43
CA LYS A 485 21.41 9.11 31.40
C LYS A 485 22.58 9.99 30.93
N GLY A 486 22.80 10.05 29.62
CA GLY A 486 23.78 10.95 28.98
C GLY A 486 23.35 12.42 28.89
N LYS A 487 22.18 12.81 29.41
CA LYS A 487 21.59 14.16 29.33
C LYS A 487 21.40 14.67 27.90
N TYR A 488 21.20 13.77 26.93
CA TYR A 488 20.90 14.13 25.55
C TYR A 488 19.39 14.24 25.31
N SER A 489 19.00 15.18 24.44
CA SER A 489 17.64 15.30 23.93
C SER A 489 17.43 14.43 22.71
N ILE A 490 16.27 13.79 22.59
CA ILE A 490 15.90 12.98 21.43
C ILE A 490 15.31 13.90 20.36
N THR A 491 15.83 13.82 19.14
CA THR A 491 15.49 14.71 18.03
C THR A 491 14.67 14.02 16.95
N ALA A 492 14.89 12.73 16.72
CA ALA A 492 14.09 11.92 15.80
C ALA A 492 13.93 10.48 16.31
N VAL A 493 12.76 9.90 16.09
CA VAL A 493 12.48 8.48 16.35
C VAL A 493 11.67 7.93 15.19
N CYS A 494 12.02 6.74 14.71
CA CYS A 494 11.17 5.99 13.81
C CYS A 494 11.16 4.50 14.18
N PHE A 495 10.02 3.88 13.92
CA PHE A 495 9.81 2.44 14.03
C PHE A 495 9.65 1.86 12.61
N GLY A 496 10.15 0.65 12.41
CA GLY A 496 10.04 -0.06 11.14
C GLY A 496 9.46 -1.46 11.33
N TYR A 497 9.60 -2.27 10.28
CA TYR A 497 9.19 -3.66 10.21
C TYR A 497 9.65 -4.46 11.43
N GLY A 498 8.72 -5.25 11.98
CA GLY A 498 8.92 -6.02 13.19
C GLY A 498 9.10 -5.12 14.40
N SER A 499 10.28 -5.20 15.05
CA SER A 499 10.60 -4.31 16.19
C SER A 499 11.81 -3.42 15.93
N SER A 500 12.07 -3.15 14.65
CA SER A 500 13.14 -2.30 14.19
C SER A 500 12.93 -0.85 14.59
N PHE A 501 14.01 -0.13 14.89
CA PHE A 501 13.96 1.29 15.21
C PHE A 501 15.26 2.02 14.89
N LEU A 502 15.15 3.34 14.73
CA LEU A 502 16.28 4.28 14.71
C LEU A 502 15.93 5.49 15.58
N VAL A 503 16.91 5.94 16.37
CA VAL A 503 16.79 7.10 17.26
C VAL A 503 17.96 8.03 17.01
N SER A 504 17.66 9.30 16.76
CA SER A 504 18.62 10.41 16.75
C SER A 504 18.51 11.22 18.03
N TYR A 505 19.64 11.65 18.58
CA TYR A 505 19.74 12.35 19.84
C TYR A 505 20.95 13.30 19.89
N GLY A 506 20.85 14.41 20.61
CA GLY A 506 21.94 15.36 20.74
C GLY A 506 21.66 16.49 21.72
N THR A 507 22.55 17.47 21.76
CA THR A 507 22.40 18.72 22.51
C THR A 507 21.89 19.83 21.59
N LYS A 508 21.22 20.85 22.15
CA LYS A 508 20.52 21.89 21.38
C LYS A 508 21.37 22.59 20.30
N ASN A 509 22.70 22.60 20.43
CA ASN A 509 23.64 23.28 19.53
C ASN A 509 24.82 22.38 19.08
N GLY A 510 24.69 21.05 19.16
CA GLY A 510 25.79 20.11 18.88
C GLY A 510 25.46 19.06 17.81
N HIS A 511 26.45 18.28 17.41
CA HIS A 511 26.27 17.14 16.50
C HIS A 511 25.25 16.14 17.08
N LEU A 512 24.42 15.58 16.21
CA LEU A 512 23.45 14.56 16.58
C LEU A 512 24.10 13.18 16.52
N GLY A 513 24.11 12.48 17.64
CA GLY A 513 24.35 11.06 17.69
C GLY A 513 23.12 10.29 17.23
N TRP A 514 23.30 9.05 16.79
CA TRP A 514 22.21 8.17 16.42
C TRP A 514 22.52 6.73 16.80
N THR A 515 21.46 5.95 16.98
CA THR A 515 21.52 4.52 17.33
C THR A 515 20.33 3.80 16.74
N HIS A 516 20.50 2.52 16.41
CA HIS A 516 19.48 1.72 15.74
C HIS A 516 19.52 0.26 16.15
N ASP A 517 18.39 -0.39 15.91
CA ASP A 517 18.29 -1.85 15.82
C ASP A 517 17.41 -2.18 14.63
N LEU A 518 17.98 -2.61 13.51
CA LEU A 518 17.23 -2.89 12.28
C LEU A 518 16.87 -4.38 12.12
N GLN A 519 17.29 -5.24 13.05
CA GLN A 519 16.89 -6.68 13.10
C GLN A 519 17.14 -7.49 11.82
N GLY A 520 18.09 -7.07 10.99
CA GLY A 520 18.38 -7.70 9.70
C GLY A 520 17.51 -7.20 8.54
N HIS A 521 16.60 -6.25 8.79
CA HIS A 521 15.87 -5.49 7.79
C HIS A 521 16.66 -4.25 7.34
N TYR A 522 16.20 -3.61 6.27
CA TYR A 522 16.78 -2.41 5.66
C TYR A 522 18.28 -2.56 5.39
N PRO A 523 18.71 -3.56 4.60
CA PRO A 523 20.12 -3.92 4.45
C PRO A 523 20.97 -2.76 3.90
N SER A 524 20.47 -2.01 2.91
CA SER A 524 21.13 -0.81 2.37
C SER A 524 21.33 0.26 3.46
N LEU A 525 20.29 0.57 4.24
CA LEU A 525 20.40 1.50 5.37
C LEU A 525 21.39 1.00 6.43
N ASN A 526 21.35 -0.28 6.79
CA ASN A 526 22.25 -0.83 7.80
C ASN A 526 23.72 -0.78 7.34
N ARG A 527 23.99 -0.98 6.04
CA ARG A 527 25.34 -0.82 5.47
C ARG A 527 25.80 0.63 5.55
N PHE A 528 24.94 1.57 5.13
CA PHE A 528 25.19 3.01 5.23
C PHE A 528 25.49 3.44 6.67
N LEU A 529 24.62 3.10 7.63
CA LEU A 529 24.87 3.44 9.03
C LEU A 529 26.16 2.79 9.56
N LYS A 530 26.46 1.53 9.20
CA LYS A 530 27.72 0.88 9.59
C LYS A 530 28.95 1.58 9.00
N SER A 531 28.91 2.06 7.75
CA SER A 531 30.04 2.79 7.16
C SER A 531 30.25 4.13 7.88
N GLN A 532 29.17 4.85 8.18
CA GLN A 532 29.23 6.10 8.95
C GLN A 532 29.76 5.88 10.38
N LYS A 533 29.41 4.75 11.00
CA LYS A 533 29.90 4.38 12.33
C LYS A 533 31.40 4.07 12.33
N LYS A 534 31.90 3.39 11.29
CA LYS A 534 33.35 3.16 11.11
C LYS A 534 34.12 4.46 10.95
N LEU A 535 33.50 5.48 10.35
CA LEU A 535 34.08 6.81 10.20
C LEU A 535 33.99 7.66 11.47
N GLY A 536 33.42 7.15 12.58
CA GLY A 536 33.28 7.89 13.83
C GLY A 536 31.96 8.65 13.98
N ASN A 537 30.87 8.17 13.38
CA ASN A 537 29.55 8.83 13.37
C ASN A 537 29.60 10.24 12.76
N LYS A 538 30.12 10.35 11.54
CA LYS A 538 30.28 11.63 10.83
C LYS A 538 28.99 12.22 10.26
N ILE A 539 27.81 11.72 10.63
CA ILE A 539 26.53 12.29 10.19
C ILE A 539 25.64 12.63 11.37
N SER A 540 24.84 13.68 11.21
CA SER A 540 23.74 14.05 12.09
C SER A 540 22.42 13.74 11.39
N ILE A 541 21.63 12.81 11.92
CA ILE A 541 20.32 12.44 11.36
C ILE A 541 19.25 13.40 11.89
N HIS A 542 18.63 14.18 11.00
CA HIS A 542 17.62 15.18 11.34
C HIS A 542 16.20 14.62 11.26
N ALA A 543 15.93 13.76 10.27
CA ALA A 543 14.66 13.09 10.11
C ALA A 543 14.87 11.69 9.54
N ALA A 544 14.03 10.74 9.92
CA ALA A 544 14.09 9.39 9.39
C ALA A 544 12.72 8.72 9.47
N THR A 545 12.45 7.84 8.51
CA THR A 545 11.28 6.96 8.51
C THR A 545 11.68 5.59 7.97
N LEU A 546 11.09 4.55 8.55
CA LEU A 546 11.23 3.16 8.15
C LEU A 546 9.81 2.66 7.84
N ASP A 547 9.59 2.09 6.67
CA ASP A 547 8.26 1.60 6.34
C ASP A 547 7.94 0.35 7.17
N LEU A 548 6.82 0.39 7.88
CA LEU A 548 6.35 -0.67 8.79
C LEU A 548 6.04 -1.99 8.10
N PHE A 549 5.73 -1.96 6.80
CA PHE A 549 5.32 -3.11 5.98
C PHE A 549 6.38 -3.54 4.98
N SER A 550 7.38 -2.70 4.71
CA SER A 550 8.51 -3.03 3.85
C SER A 550 9.76 -3.36 4.64
N LYS A 551 10.45 -4.44 4.24
CA LYS A 551 11.76 -4.82 4.82
C LYS A 551 12.91 -4.02 4.22
N THR A 552 12.66 -3.17 3.23
CA THR A 552 13.68 -2.46 2.46
C THR A 552 13.49 -0.96 2.45
N ASP A 553 12.27 -0.46 2.66
CA ASP A 553 11.97 0.93 2.35
C ASP A 553 12.19 1.86 3.54
N TYR A 554 12.91 2.94 3.29
CA TYR A 554 13.29 3.93 4.28
C TYR A 554 13.59 5.27 3.60
N LEU A 555 13.56 6.32 4.40
CA LEU A 555 14.09 7.64 4.05
C LEU A 555 14.81 8.20 5.27
N VAL A 556 16.06 8.63 5.08
CA VAL A 556 16.88 9.28 6.12
C VAL A 556 17.39 10.60 5.57
N VAL A 557 17.16 11.68 6.31
CA VAL A 557 17.65 13.03 6.03
C VAL A 557 18.73 13.37 7.07
N PHE A 558 19.91 13.77 6.60
CA PHE A 558 21.09 13.95 7.44
C PHE A 558 21.99 15.09 6.94
N THR A 559 22.89 15.56 7.79
CA THR A 559 24.02 16.43 7.42
C THR A 559 25.33 15.74 7.77
N ASP A 560 26.42 16.11 7.08
CA ASP A 560 27.76 15.67 7.48
C ASP A 560 28.27 16.51 8.65
N ASN A 561 29.06 15.90 9.53
CA ASN A 561 29.63 16.54 10.71
C ASN A 561 30.98 17.21 10.42
N GLU A 562 31.59 16.98 9.25
CA GLU A 562 32.89 17.53 8.85
C GLU A 562 32.86 18.03 7.38
N GLY A 563 33.61 19.10 7.09
CA GLY A 563 33.82 19.63 5.72
C GLY A 563 33.07 20.93 5.39
N ARG A 564 33.32 21.47 4.17
CA ARG A 564 32.70 22.70 3.64
C ARG A 564 31.17 22.60 3.47
N ASP A 565 30.63 21.38 3.48
CA ASP A 565 29.21 21.04 3.23
C ASP A 565 28.44 20.64 4.51
N SER A 566 29.00 20.87 5.71
CA SER A 566 28.42 20.43 6.99
C SER A 566 27.06 21.06 7.34
N SER A 567 26.70 22.16 6.69
CA SER A 567 25.39 22.81 6.81
C SER A 567 24.36 22.32 5.79
N ARG A 568 24.76 21.49 4.81
CA ARG A 568 23.91 21.10 3.70
C ARG A 568 23.19 19.80 3.98
N LEU A 569 21.86 19.84 3.87
CA LEU A 569 21.01 18.66 3.97
C LEU A 569 21.28 17.69 2.83
N LYS A 570 21.36 16.41 3.20
CA LYS A 570 21.45 15.24 2.33
C LYS A 570 20.33 14.27 2.69
N TYR A 571 19.98 13.40 1.77
CA TYR A 571 19.07 12.30 2.07
C TYR A 571 19.59 11.01 1.43
N LYS A 572 19.24 9.88 2.06
CA LYS A 572 19.37 8.55 1.48
C LYS A 572 18.02 7.86 1.60
N MET A 573 17.57 7.22 0.53
CA MET A 573 16.30 6.49 0.54
C MET A 573 16.41 5.19 -0.23
N HIS A 574 15.51 4.28 0.11
CA HIS A 574 15.06 3.21 -0.76
C HIS A 574 13.53 3.20 -0.67
N CYS A 575 12.82 3.26 -1.78
CA CYS A 575 11.36 3.27 -1.78
C CYS A 575 10.87 2.45 -2.97
N SER A 576 10.15 1.36 -2.72
CA SER A 576 9.68 0.45 -3.78
C SER A 576 8.51 1.03 -4.56
N ASP A 577 7.66 1.84 -3.92
CA ASP A 577 6.55 2.55 -4.56
C ASP A 577 7.06 3.70 -5.44
N LYS A 578 6.67 3.69 -6.72
CA LYS A 578 7.14 4.70 -7.69
C LYS A 578 6.57 6.08 -7.42
N THR A 579 5.32 6.16 -6.95
CA THR A 579 4.62 7.43 -6.72
C THR A 579 5.20 8.13 -5.48
N THR A 580 5.37 7.39 -4.38
CA THR A 580 6.03 7.90 -3.18
C THR A 580 7.47 8.31 -3.46
N ARG A 581 8.22 7.52 -4.24
CA ARG A 581 9.59 7.88 -4.65
C ARG A 581 9.63 9.21 -5.39
N GLN A 582 8.76 9.40 -6.39
CA GLN A 582 8.66 10.64 -7.15
C GLN A 582 8.30 11.81 -6.24
N ALA A 583 7.35 11.63 -5.31
CA ALA A 583 6.97 12.65 -4.34
C ALA A 583 8.14 13.06 -3.41
N VAL A 584 8.97 12.10 -2.98
CA VAL A 584 10.18 12.40 -2.19
C VAL A 584 11.19 13.20 -3.00
N GLU A 585 11.41 12.83 -4.26
CA GLU A 585 12.33 13.55 -5.16
C GLU A 585 11.86 14.98 -5.42
N ASP A 586 10.58 15.19 -5.71
CA ASP A 586 10.00 16.51 -5.96
C ASP A 586 10.02 17.39 -4.69
N TRP A 587 9.64 16.82 -3.54
CA TRP A 587 9.75 17.48 -2.24
C TRP A 587 11.20 17.87 -1.93
N TRP A 588 12.16 17.02 -2.28
CA TRP A 588 13.58 17.28 -2.05
C TRP A 588 14.10 18.42 -2.92
N GLU A 589 13.70 18.52 -4.20
CA GLU A 589 14.09 19.62 -5.09
C GLU A 589 13.65 21.00 -4.56
N VAL A 590 12.46 21.10 -3.97
CA VAL A 590 12.00 22.33 -3.33
C VAL A 590 12.75 22.57 -2.01
N THR A 591 12.94 21.53 -1.20
CA THR A 591 13.61 21.62 0.12
C THR A 591 15.05 22.13 0.04
N LYS A 592 15.77 21.84 -1.06
CA LYS A 592 17.12 22.38 -1.31
C LYS A 592 17.15 23.66 -2.15
N GLY A 593 16.00 24.30 -2.39
CA GLY A 593 15.87 25.56 -3.11
C GLY A 593 16.11 25.49 -4.63
N ARG A 594 16.05 24.30 -5.25
CA ARG A 594 16.23 24.14 -6.71
C ARG A 594 14.95 24.36 -7.51
N ARG A 595 13.78 24.30 -6.86
CA ARG A 595 12.47 24.64 -7.45
C ARG A 595 11.73 25.61 -6.54
N PRO A 596 10.95 26.56 -7.09
CA PRO A 596 10.07 27.38 -6.28
C PRO A 596 8.99 26.49 -5.63
N PRO A 597 8.53 26.81 -4.41
CA PRO A 597 7.38 26.13 -3.82
C PRO A 597 6.17 26.30 -4.74
N HIS A 598 5.43 25.21 -4.97
CA HIS A 598 4.16 25.27 -5.71
C HIS A 598 3.17 26.14 -4.92
N LYS A 599 2.43 27.00 -5.65
CA LYS A 599 1.42 27.91 -5.08
C LYS A 599 0.18 27.17 -4.62
#